data_AF-A0A9Q9I8G9-F1
#
_entry.id   AF-A0A9Q9I8G9-F1
#
_cell.length_a   1.000
_cell.length_b   1.000
_cell.length_c   1.000
_cell.angle_alpha   90.00
_cell.angle_beta   90.00
_cell.angle_gamma   90.00
#
_symmetry.space_group_name_H-M   'P 1'
#
loop_
_entity.id
_entity.type
_entity.pdbx_description
1 polymer ?
#
loop_
_entity_poly.entity_id
_entity_poly.type
_entity_poly.pdbx_seq_one_letter_code
_entity_poly.pdbx_strand_id
1 'polypeptide(L)'
;MTALLSLDNKNFSLACDSCGQLVTNLAPTMGDWAVAWSLFSQDGWTGDDLATGPHTCGRCAPTSRPPRMIEQALTRERTTPVARESRRLTIGQVADVTVVTLWGNPDLLVNARLRDVVLDLPAGARRLVVDVSRVARLDSGALDVLVEAHRRPVTVCLVGPTQQVRDALRLLTLHELFPTYQTVAEATCCRTATGPTPPPAAVHRDERVEVR
;
A
#
# COMPACT_ATOMS: atom_id res chain seq x y z
N MET A 1 16.51 2.28 21.13
CA MET A 1 16.25 2.99 22.39
C MET A 1 16.69 4.43 22.18
N THR A 2 15.79 5.29 21.70
CA THR A 2 14.91 6.12 22.56
C THR A 2 15.73 7.09 23.41
N ALA A 3 15.51 8.39 23.27
CA ALA A 3 16.04 9.38 24.18
C ALA A 3 15.58 9.03 25.62
N LEU A 4 16.56 8.83 26.49
CA LEU A 4 16.32 8.51 27.89
C LEU A 4 16.25 9.82 28.67
N LEU A 5 15.08 10.09 29.26
CA LEU A 5 14.94 11.14 30.26
C LEU A 5 15.69 10.71 31.52
N SER A 6 16.49 11.63 32.06
CA SER A 6 17.13 11.51 33.36
C SER A 6 16.06 11.48 34.46
N LEU A 7 16.36 10.84 35.58
CA LEU A 7 15.46 10.63 36.71
C LEU A 7 14.93 11.94 37.34
N ASP A 8 15.65 13.04 37.14
CA ASP A 8 15.27 14.38 37.59
C ASP A 8 14.41 15.14 36.57
N ASN A 9 14.10 14.53 35.41
CA ASN A 9 13.33 15.09 34.30
C ASN A 9 13.87 16.43 33.75
N LYS A 10 15.10 16.78 34.13
CA LYS A 10 15.79 18.02 33.75
C LYS A 10 16.92 17.76 32.76
N ASN A 11 17.10 16.51 32.36
CA ASN A 11 18.15 16.09 31.44
C ASN A 11 17.65 14.97 30.55
N PHE A 12 18.14 14.90 29.32
CA PHE A 12 17.87 13.78 28.43
C PHE A 12 19.17 13.36 27.75
N SER A 13 19.27 12.07 27.44
CA SER A 13 20.41 11.46 26.75
C SER A 13 19.93 10.82 25.46
N LEU A 14 20.64 11.02 24.36
CA LEU A 14 20.38 10.39 23.09
C LEU A 14 21.25 9.15 22.93
N ALA A 15 20.65 7.99 22.70
CA ALA A 15 21.38 6.75 22.43
C ALA A 15 21.19 6.32 20.97
N CYS A 16 22.26 5.77 20.39
CA CYS A 16 22.19 5.12 19.09
C CYS A 16 21.64 3.70 19.26
N ASP A 17 20.60 3.39 18.50
CA ASP A 17 19.88 2.11 18.55
C ASP A 17 20.69 0.93 18.01
N SER A 18 21.73 1.21 17.24
CA SER A 18 22.57 0.21 16.59
C SER A 18 23.83 -0.12 17.38
N CYS A 19 24.62 0.90 17.74
CA CYS A 19 25.90 0.70 18.44
C CYS A 19 25.88 1.06 19.92
N GLY A 20 24.78 1.61 20.44
CA GLY A 20 24.69 2.03 21.84
C GLY A 20 25.47 3.30 22.18
N GLN A 21 26.01 4.02 21.17
CA GLN A 21 26.68 5.31 21.40
C GLN A 21 25.73 6.27 22.12
N LEU A 22 26.15 6.78 23.27
CA LEU A 22 25.34 7.64 24.14
C LEU A 22 25.89 9.07 24.14
N VAL A 23 25.00 10.04 23.94
CA VAL A 23 25.25 11.47 24.14
C VAL A 23 24.43 11.91 25.35
N THR A 24 25.09 12.44 26.38
CA THR A 24 24.46 12.84 27.65
C THR A 24 24.50 14.36 27.84
N ASN A 25 23.79 14.88 28.86
CA ASN A 25 23.80 16.29 29.25
C ASN A 25 23.24 17.28 28.21
N LEU A 26 22.10 16.94 27.61
CA LEU A 26 21.53 17.71 26.49
C LEU A 26 20.56 18.81 26.90
N ALA A 27 19.87 18.64 28.02
CA ALA A 27 18.89 19.62 28.47
C ALA A 27 19.46 20.95 28.99
N PRO A 28 20.63 21.03 29.69
CA PRO A 28 21.13 22.32 30.14
C PRO A 28 21.50 23.26 28.99
N THR A 29 21.76 22.73 27.80
CA THR A 29 22.19 23.49 26.63
C THR A 29 21.03 23.86 25.70
N MET A 30 19.98 23.04 25.63
CA MET A 30 18.97 23.16 24.56
C MET A 30 17.52 23.29 25.06
N GLY A 31 17.18 22.84 26.28
CA GLY A 31 15.86 23.02 26.93
C GLY A 31 14.65 22.35 26.25
N ASP A 32 14.72 22.10 24.95
CA ASP A 32 13.67 21.58 24.09
C ASP A 32 14.24 20.48 23.18
N TRP A 33 13.52 19.36 23.09
CA TRP A 33 13.89 18.22 22.28
C TRP A 33 13.90 18.55 20.77
N ALA A 34 12.97 19.36 20.27
CA ALA A 34 12.91 19.71 18.84
C ALA A 34 14.16 20.50 18.40
N VAL A 35 14.65 21.38 19.27
CA VAL A 35 15.91 22.12 19.05
C VAL A 35 17.10 21.17 19.07
N ALA A 36 17.13 20.25 20.03
CA ALA A 36 18.21 19.26 20.12
C ALA A 36 18.24 18.34 18.91
N TRP A 37 17.08 17.86 18.46
CA TRP A 37 16.96 17.01 17.29
C TRP A 37 17.44 17.72 16.01
N SER A 38 17.12 19.00 15.85
CA SER A 38 17.61 19.80 14.71
C SER A 38 19.15 19.82 14.66
N LEU A 39 19.82 20.00 15.80
CA LEU A 39 21.28 19.99 15.85
C LEU A 39 21.89 18.60 15.62
N PHE A 40 21.30 17.55 16.18
CA PHE A 40 21.78 16.17 15.95
C PHE A 40 21.65 15.74 14.50
N SER A 41 20.54 16.11 13.85
CA SER A 41 20.35 15.82 12.42
C SER A 41 21.37 16.54 11.54
N GLN A 42 21.78 17.76 11.92
CA GLN A 42 22.88 18.47 11.25
C GLN A 42 24.24 17.80 11.46
N ASP A 43 24.46 17.19 12.63
CA ASP A 43 25.67 16.43 12.95
C ASP A 43 25.63 14.95 12.48
N GLY A 44 24.70 14.64 11.57
CA GLY A 44 24.63 13.37 10.85
C GLY A 44 23.91 12.25 11.60
N TRP A 45 23.20 12.54 12.68
CA TRP A 45 22.25 11.59 13.25
C TRP A 45 21.01 11.45 12.36
N THR A 46 20.45 10.25 12.29
CA THR A 46 19.23 9.96 11.52
C THR A 46 18.23 9.20 12.39
N GLY A 47 16.94 9.44 12.19
CA GLY A 47 15.90 8.84 13.00
C GLY A 47 14.59 9.62 13.01
N ASP A 48 13.71 9.24 13.92
CA ASP A 48 12.42 9.88 14.15
C ASP A 48 12.58 11.24 14.84
N ASP A 49 11.71 12.20 14.53
CA ASP A 49 11.69 13.50 15.21
C ASP A 49 11.08 13.41 16.62
N LEU A 50 10.47 12.27 16.96
CA LEU A 50 10.04 11.95 18.32
C LEU A 50 11.20 11.45 19.18
N ALA A 51 11.28 11.98 20.40
CA ALA A 51 12.27 11.57 21.42
C ALA A 51 12.26 10.05 21.68
N THR A 52 11.10 9.41 21.53
CA THR A 52 10.94 7.98 21.80
C THR A 52 11.20 7.07 20.59
N GLY A 53 11.39 7.64 19.40
CA GLY A 53 11.57 6.88 18.17
C GLY A 53 13.00 6.36 17.97
N PRO A 54 13.24 5.61 16.87
CA PRO A 54 14.56 5.06 16.58
C PRO A 54 15.54 6.15 16.16
N HIS A 55 16.74 6.14 16.75
CA HIS A 55 17.81 7.09 16.43
C HIS A 55 19.14 6.35 16.16
N THR A 56 19.88 6.81 15.16
CA THR A 56 21.19 6.25 14.80
C THR A 56 22.20 7.36 14.59
N CYS A 57 23.42 7.18 15.11
CA CYS A 57 24.50 8.13 14.91
C CYS A 57 25.04 8.07 13.47
N GLY A 58 25.73 9.10 13.00
CA GLY A 58 26.28 9.13 11.63
C GLY A 58 27.25 7.99 11.26
N ARG A 59 27.74 7.22 12.24
CA ARG A 59 28.51 5.98 12.00
C ARG A 59 27.63 4.77 11.70
N CYS A 60 26.45 4.73 12.29
CA CYS A 60 25.48 3.66 12.16
C CYS A 60 24.36 3.99 11.18
N ALA A 61 24.20 5.28 10.84
CA ALA A 61 23.30 5.74 9.81
C ALA A 61 23.68 5.03 8.50
N PRO A 62 22.72 4.41 7.80
CA PRO A 62 22.97 3.93 6.45
C PRO A 62 23.44 5.14 5.65
N THR A 63 24.66 5.08 5.09
CA THR A 63 25.32 6.21 4.42
C THR A 63 24.49 6.67 3.22
N SER A 64 23.53 7.57 3.45
CA SER A 64 22.80 8.28 2.42
C SER A 64 23.72 9.37 1.87
N ARG A 65 24.54 9.00 0.89
CA ARG A 65 25.30 9.90 0.02
C ARG A 65 24.34 10.84 -0.74
N PRO A 66 24.64 12.14 -0.91
CA PRO A 66 23.83 13.05 -1.72
C PRO A 66 23.91 12.67 -3.22
N PRO A 67 22.97 13.13 -4.07
CA PRO A 67 22.68 12.50 -5.35
C PRO A 67 23.76 12.81 -6.39
N ARG A 68 24.42 11.76 -6.92
CA ARG A 68 25.06 11.82 -8.23
C ARG A 68 24.04 11.42 -9.30
N MET A 69 23.15 12.34 -9.59
CA MET A 69 22.36 12.30 -10.82
C MET A 69 23.36 12.45 -11.98
N ILE A 70 23.34 11.50 -12.93
CA ILE A 70 23.83 11.52 -14.32
C ILE A 70 24.86 10.42 -14.74
N GLU A 71 25.75 9.88 -13.89
CA GLU A 71 26.82 8.98 -14.41
C GLU A 71 26.71 7.47 -14.11
N GLN A 72 25.82 7.01 -13.21
CA GLN A 72 25.77 5.59 -12.81
C GLN A 72 24.58 4.80 -13.36
N ALA A 73 23.71 5.43 -14.15
CA ALA A 73 22.57 4.77 -14.80
C ALA A 73 22.98 3.72 -15.86
N LEU A 74 24.27 3.63 -16.22
CA LEU A 74 24.70 2.79 -17.35
C LEU A 74 25.65 1.63 -17.00
N THR A 75 26.04 1.39 -15.73
CA THR A 75 27.15 0.42 -15.49
C THR A 75 27.12 -0.45 -14.23
N ARG A 76 26.00 -0.59 -13.51
CA ARG A 76 25.92 -1.62 -12.44
C ARG A 76 24.63 -2.42 -12.46
N GLU A 77 24.49 -3.22 -13.51
CA GLU A 77 23.96 -4.56 -13.34
C GLU A 77 24.87 -5.33 -12.38
N ARG A 78 24.44 -5.47 -11.12
CA ARG A 78 24.93 -6.49 -10.19
C ARG A 78 23.81 -6.89 -9.22
N THR A 79 22.92 -7.71 -9.77
CA THR A 79 22.36 -8.94 -9.18
C THR A 79 22.48 -9.12 -7.66
N THR A 80 21.34 -9.04 -6.93
CA THR A 80 20.90 -9.72 -5.67
C THR A 80 19.69 -8.97 -5.06
N PRO A 81 18.81 -9.49 -4.19
CA PRO A 81 17.94 -10.69 -4.19
C PRO A 81 16.50 -10.41 -4.72
N VAL A 82 16.33 -9.51 -5.69
CA VAL A 82 15.03 -9.03 -6.23
C VAL A 82 14.12 -10.14 -6.83
N ALA A 83 14.68 -11.31 -7.12
CA ALA A 83 13.95 -12.40 -7.80
C ALA A 83 12.85 -13.08 -6.95
N ARG A 84 12.92 -13.01 -5.61
CA ARG A 84 11.90 -13.62 -4.74
C ARG A 84 10.72 -12.67 -4.45
N GLU A 85 10.97 -11.39 -4.22
CA GLU A 85 9.91 -10.38 -4.03
C GLU A 85 9.22 -10.01 -5.35
N SER A 86 9.94 -10.06 -6.48
CA SER A 86 9.35 -9.85 -7.82
C SER A 86 8.38 -10.95 -8.27
N ARG A 87 8.25 -12.05 -7.51
CA ARG A 87 7.30 -13.13 -7.80
C ARG A 87 6.01 -13.06 -6.98
N ARG A 88 5.80 -11.99 -6.21
CA ARG A 88 4.56 -11.78 -5.44
C ARG A 88 3.41 -11.23 -6.27
N LEU A 89 3.69 -10.82 -7.50
CA LEU A 89 2.74 -10.40 -8.51
C LEU A 89 3.20 -10.91 -9.87
N THR A 90 2.30 -11.50 -10.65
CA THR A 90 2.53 -11.81 -12.07
C THR A 90 1.35 -11.31 -12.88
N ILE A 91 1.65 -10.94 -14.12
CA ILE A 91 0.66 -10.45 -15.07
C ILE A 91 0.60 -11.46 -16.21
N GLY A 92 -0.59 -11.93 -16.51
CA GLY A 92 -0.91 -12.73 -17.67
C GLY A 92 -1.96 -12.04 -18.52
N GLN A 93 -2.03 -12.41 -19.79
CA GLN A 93 -3.12 -12.02 -20.68
C GLN A 93 -3.83 -13.29 -21.14
N VAL A 94 -5.16 -13.30 -21.04
CA VAL A 94 -6.00 -14.37 -21.55
C VAL A 94 -7.05 -13.72 -22.43
N ALA A 95 -6.91 -13.86 -23.75
CA ALA A 95 -7.69 -13.11 -24.74
C ALA A 95 -7.61 -11.58 -24.51
N ASP A 96 -8.74 -10.92 -24.24
CA ASP A 96 -8.87 -9.48 -23.95
C ASP A 96 -8.90 -9.15 -22.44
N VAL A 97 -8.56 -10.13 -21.59
CA VAL A 97 -8.59 -10.02 -20.14
C VAL A 97 -7.18 -10.00 -19.57
N THR A 98 -6.88 -8.93 -18.83
CA THR A 98 -5.65 -8.86 -18.02
C THR A 98 -5.88 -9.63 -16.72
N VAL A 99 -5.02 -10.61 -16.44
CA VAL A 99 -5.05 -11.40 -15.21
C VAL A 99 -3.83 -11.06 -14.36
N VAL A 100 -4.07 -10.59 -13.15
CA VAL A 100 -3.04 -10.34 -12.15
C VAL A 100 -3.14 -11.39 -11.07
N THR A 101 -2.08 -12.13 -10.82
CA THR A 101 -2.04 -13.10 -9.72
C THR A 101 -1.16 -12.58 -8.60
N LEU A 102 -1.67 -12.60 -7.38
CA LEU A 102 -1.00 -12.10 -6.18
C LEU A 102 -0.62 -13.25 -5.24
N TRP A 103 0.56 -13.17 -4.63
CA TRP A 103 1.06 -14.13 -3.65
C TRP A 103 1.48 -13.47 -2.33
N GLY A 104 0.88 -13.94 -1.24
CA GLY A 104 1.04 -13.36 0.08
C GLY A 104 0.37 -11.98 0.17
N ASN A 105 0.44 -11.36 1.35
CA ASN A 105 -0.22 -10.08 1.56
C ASN A 105 0.49 -8.96 0.79
N PRO A 106 -0.22 -8.18 -0.05
CA PRO A 106 0.37 -7.03 -0.72
C PRO A 106 1.01 -6.08 0.30
N ASP A 107 2.12 -5.50 -0.12
CA ASP A 107 2.86 -4.45 0.58
C ASP A 107 2.98 -3.23 -0.35
N LEU A 108 3.68 -2.19 0.09
CA LEU A 108 3.84 -0.95 -0.68
C LEU A 108 4.41 -1.20 -2.10
N LEU A 109 5.36 -2.14 -2.25
CA LEU A 109 5.98 -2.44 -3.54
C LEU A 109 5.02 -3.19 -4.47
N VAL A 110 4.31 -4.19 -3.93
CA VAL A 110 3.27 -4.90 -4.69
C VAL A 110 2.15 -3.94 -5.09
N ASN A 111 1.76 -3.02 -4.22
CA ASN A 111 0.73 -2.01 -4.50
C ASN A 111 1.17 -1.01 -5.58
N ALA A 112 2.43 -0.58 -5.57
CA ALA A 112 2.99 0.25 -6.64
C ALA A 112 2.93 -0.48 -7.98
N ARG A 113 3.37 -1.74 -8.03
CA ARG A 113 3.30 -2.55 -9.26
C ARG A 113 1.88 -2.81 -9.72
N LEU A 114 0.95 -3.09 -8.81
CA LEU A 114 -0.46 -3.26 -9.16
C LEU A 114 -1.03 -1.98 -9.78
N ARG A 115 -0.63 -0.80 -9.26
CA ARG A 115 -1.01 0.49 -9.83
C ARG A 115 -0.43 0.68 -11.22
N ASP A 116 0.84 0.34 -11.45
CA ASP A 116 1.45 0.38 -12.78
C ASP A 116 0.66 -0.49 -13.78
N VAL A 117 0.24 -1.69 -13.38
CA VAL A 117 -0.62 -2.54 -14.22
C VAL A 117 -1.94 -1.87 -14.56
N VAL A 118 -2.60 -1.24 -13.58
CA VAL A 118 -3.87 -0.54 -13.78
C VAL A 118 -3.69 0.65 -14.73
N LEU A 119 -2.56 1.36 -14.63
CA LEU A 119 -2.19 2.49 -15.50
C LEU A 119 -1.92 2.02 -16.93
N ASP A 120 -1.21 0.90 -17.08
CA ASP A 120 -0.75 0.33 -18.35
C ASP A 120 -1.76 -0.64 -18.99
N LEU A 121 -2.99 -0.72 -18.48
CA LEU A 121 -4.04 -1.53 -19.09
C LEU A 121 -4.22 -1.15 -20.57
N PRO A 122 -4.27 -2.14 -21.49
CA PRO A 122 -4.38 -1.84 -22.91
C PRO A 122 -5.66 -1.08 -23.22
N ALA A 123 -5.59 -0.18 -24.21
CA ALA A 123 -6.75 0.56 -24.67
C ALA A 123 -7.86 -0.41 -25.12
N GLY A 124 -9.03 -0.32 -24.50
CA GLY A 124 -10.15 -1.23 -24.76
C GLY A 124 -10.20 -2.48 -23.86
N ALA A 125 -9.31 -2.61 -22.87
CA ALA A 125 -9.41 -3.64 -21.84
C ALA A 125 -10.77 -3.56 -21.16
N ARG A 126 -11.59 -4.60 -21.30
CA ARG A 126 -12.93 -4.65 -20.70
C ARG A 126 -12.92 -5.23 -19.30
N ARG A 127 -11.86 -5.97 -18.96
CA ARG A 127 -11.78 -6.68 -17.69
C ARG A 127 -10.36 -6.81 -17.14
N LEU A 128 -10.26 -6.61 -15.83
CA LEU A 128 -9.11 -6.90 -15.00
C LEU A 128 -9.52 -7.96 -13.98
N VAL A 129 -8.89 -9.14 -14.04
CA VAL A 129 -9.08 -10.21 -13.06
C VAL A 129 -7.91 -10.20 -12.09
N VAL A 130 -8.18 -10.09 -10.80
CA VAL A 130 -7.15 -10.14 -9.75
C VAL A 130 -7.34 -11.40 -8.92
N ASP A 131 -6.44 -12.37 -9.09
CA ASP A 131 -6.39 -13.60 -8.32
C ASP A 131 -5.71 -13.36 -6.97
N VAL A 132 -6.53 -13.44 -5.92
CA VAL A 132 -6.19 -13.25 -4.52
C VAL A 132 -6.29 -14.55 -3.73
N SER A 133 -6.35 -15.70 -4.40
CA SER A 133 -6.45 -17.03 -3.77
C SER A 133 -5.33 -17.36 -2.79
N ARG A 134 -4.18 -16.71 -2.94
CA ARG A 134 -3.00 -16.86 -2.09
C ARG A 134 -2.69 -15.61 -1.26
N VAL A 135 -3.70 -14.76 -1.07
CA VAL A 135 -3.62 -13.52 -0.29
C VAL A 135 -4.50 -13.66 0.95
N ALA A 136 -3.90 -13.55 2.14
CA ALA A 136 -4.67 -13.65 3.39
C ALA A 136 -5.42 -12.35 3.69
N ARG A 137 -4.82 -11.20 3.37
CA ARG A 137 -5.36 -9.87 3.66
C ARG A 137 -4.97 -8.87 2.58
N LEU A 138 -5.92 -8.02 2.20
CA LEU A 138 -5.66 -6.80 1.43
C LEU A 138 -5.44 -5.65 2.42
N ASP A 139 -4.38 -4.88 2.23
CA ASP A 139 -4.17 -3.64 2.98
C ASP A 139 -4.94 -2.47 2.34
N SER A 140 -4.92 -1.30 2.97
CA SER A 140 -5.58 -0.12 2.42
C SER A 140 -5.05 0.27 1.05
N GLY A 141 -3.74 0.14 0.82
CA GLY A 141 -3.11 0.48 -0.46
C GLY A 141 -3.59 -0.42 -1.62
N ALA A 142 -3.74 -1.72 -1.39
CA ALA A 142 -4.27 -2.63 -2.39
C ALA A 142 -5.74 -2.33 -2.72
N LEU A 143 -6.55 -2.04 -1.70
CA LEU A 143 -7.95 -1.67 -1.88
C LEU A 143 -8.09 -0.35 -2.66
N ASP A 144 -7.26 0.66 -2.35
CA ASP A 144 -7.25 1.93 -3.06
C ASP A 144 -6.96 1.74 -4.56
N VAL A 145 -6.00 0.87 -4.90
CA VAL A 145 -5.68 0.56 -6.31
C VAL A 145 -6.83 -0.17 -7.00
N LEU A 146 -7.52 -1.09 -6.33
CA LEU A 146 -8.69 -1.78 -6.90
C LEU A 146 -9.86 -0.80 -7.13
N VAL A 147 -10.09 0.11 -6.19
CA VAL A 147 -11.12 1.16 -6.33
C VAL A 147 -10.75 2.14 -7.44
N GLU A 148 -9.48 2.52 -7.57
CA GLU A 148 -8.97 3.33 -8.68
C GLU A 148 -9.20 2.63 -10.02
N ALA A 149 -8.93 1.33 -10.11
CA ALA A 149 -9.18 0.53 -11.31
C ALA A 149 -10.68 0.48 -11.65
N HIS A 150 -11.57 0.32 -10.66
CA HIS A 150 -13.03 0.30 -10.89
C HIS A 150 -13.58 1.63 -11.42
N ARG A 151 -12.89 2.76 -11.20
CA ARG A 151 -13.27 4.06 -11.77
C ARG A 151 -12.95 4.19 -13.26
N ARG A 152 -12.15 3.27 -13.82
CA ARG A 152 -11.88 3.18 -15.25
C ARG A 152 -12.99 2.37 -15.94
N PRO A 153 -13.15 2.45 -17.28
CA PRO A 153 -14.12 1.65 -18.02
C PRO A 153 -13.71 0.17 -18.15
N VAL A 154 -13.30 -0.45 -17.04
CA VAL A 154 -12.87 -1.84 -16.92
C VAL A 154 -13.63 -2.50 -15.78
N THR A 155 -14.11 -3.74 -15.97
CA THR A 155 -14.69 -4.51 -14.87
C THR A 155 -13.57 -5.15 -14.05
N VAL A 156 -13.50 -4.82 -12.76
CA VAL A 156 -12.50 -5.42 -11.85
C VAL A 156 -13.14 -6.58 -11.09
N CYS A 157 -12.57 -7.77 -11.23
CA CYS A 157 -13.06 -9.00 -10.62
C CYS A 157 -12.02 -9.59 -9.66
N LEU A 158 -12.46 -10.19 -8.55
CA LEU A 158 -11.58 -10.89 -7.62
C LEU A 158 -11.75 -12.42 -7.74
N VAL A 159 -10.65 -13.16 -7.74
CA VAL A 159 -10.67 -14.63 -7.79
C VAL A 159 -10.14 -15.22 -6.49
N GLY A 160 -10.89 -16.18 -5.95
CA GLY A 160 -10.53 -16.93 -4.76
C GLY A 160 -10.34 -16.11 -3.48
N PRO A 161 -11.09 -15.01 -3.21
CA PRO A 161 -10.86 -14.24 -1.99
C PRO A 161 -11.01 -15.14 -0.76
N THR A 162 -10.04 -15.09 0.17
CA THR A 162 -10.14 -15.80 1.45
C THR A 162 -11.31 -15.27 2.27
N GLN A 163 -11.73 -15.99 3.32
CA GLN A 163 -12.82 -15.53 4.18
C GLN A 163 -12.53 -14.15 4.80
N GLN A 164 -11.29 -13.93 5.24
CA GLN A 164 -10.83 -12.64 5.75
C GLN A 164 -10.95 -11.52 4.72
N VAL A 165 -10.57 -11.76 3.46
CA VAL A 165 -10.74 -10.79 2.37
C VAL A 165 -12.23 -10.53 2.11
N ARG A 166 -13.08 -11.56 2.08
CA ARG A 166 -14.53 -11.39 1.91
C ARG A 166 -15.16 -10.57 3.04
N ASP A 167 -14.76 -10.81 4.28
CA ASP A 167 -15.26 -10.07 5.44
C ASP A 167 -14.84 -8.59 5.38
N ALA A 168 -13.60 -8.29 5.00
CA ALA A 168 -13.14 -6.92 4.78
C ALA A 168 -13.92 -6.21 3.66
N LEU A 169 -14.17 -6.89 2.53
CA LEU A 169 -14.96 -6.33 1.42
C LEU A 169 -16.42 -6.09 1.82
N ARG A 170 -17.01 -6.95 2.64
CA ARG A 170 -18.36 -6.74 3.19
C ARG A 170 -18.41 -5.55 4.14
N LEU A 171 -17.45 -5.48 5.08
CA LEU A 171 -17.36 -4.40 6.05
C LEU A 171 -17.23 -3.03 5.39
N LEU A 172 -16.47 -2.96 4.30
CA LEU A 172 -16.24 -1.73 3.53
C LEU A 172 -17.26 -1.53 2.39
N THR A 173 -18.28 -2.39 2.28
CA THR A 173 -19.29 -2.39 1.20
C THR A 173 -18.68 -2.50 -0.21
N LEU A 174 -17.42 -2.92 -0.32
CA LEU A 174 -16.71 -3.11 -1.59
C LEU A 174 -17.11 -4.39 -2.32
N HIS A 175 -17.79 -5.31 -1.65
CA HIS A 175 -18.29 -6.55 -2.25
C HIS A 175 -19.31 -6.31 -3.38
N GLU A 176 -19.95 -5.15 -3.42
CA GLU A 176 -20.86 -4.73 -4.51
C GLU A 176 -20.11 -4.24 -5.75
N LEU A 177 -18.87 -3.74 -5.57
CA LEU A 177 -18.04 -3.19 -6.64
C LEU A 177 -17.22 -4.26 -7.36
N PHE A 178 -16.88 -5.33 -6.66
CA PHE A 178 -15.97 -6.36 -7.13
C PHE A 178 -16.63 -7.73 -7.17
N PRO A 179 -17.13 -8.18 -8.35
CA PRO A 179 -17.59 -9.54 -8.53
C PRO A 179 -16.51 -10.55 -8.14
N THR A 180 -16.87 -11.53 -7.31
CA THR A 180 -15.96 -12.57 -6.83
C THR A 180 -16.23 -13.91 -7.50
N TYR A 181 -15.19 -14.59 -7.96
CA TYR A 181 -15.26 -15.91 -8.59
C TYR A 181 -14.36 -16.91 -7.84
N GLN A 182 -14.62 -18.21 -8.00
CA GLN A 182 -13.77 -19.23 -7.37
C GLN A 182 -12.50 -19.50 -8.17
N THR A 183 -12.55 -19.36 -9.51
CA THR A 183 -11.41 -19.66 -10.38
C THR A 183 -11.19 -18.58 -11.44
N VAL A 184 -9.96 -18.47 -11.94
CA VAL A 184 -9.62 -17.56 -13.04
C VAL A 184 -10.40 -17.93 -14.29
N ALA A 185 -10.55 -19.22 -14.58
CA ALA A 185 -11.29 -19.72 -15.73
C ALA A 185 -12.75 -19.23 -15.73
N GLU A 186 -13.43 -19.30 -14.58
CA GLU A 186 -14.77 -18.77 -14.40
C GLU A 186 -14.82 -17.25 -14.65
N ALA A 187 -13.89 -16.51 -14.04
CA ALA A 187 -13.80 -15.06 -14.19
C ALA A 187 -13.48 -14.61 -15.63
N THR A 188 -12.77 -15.43 -16.42
CA THR A 188 -12.50 -15.15 -17.84
C THR A 188 -13.63 -15.59 -18.76
N CYS A 189 -14.33 -16.68 -18.45
CA CYS A 189 -15.44 -17.20 -19.26
C CYS A 189 -16.74 -16.42 -19.08
N CYS A 190 -17.00 -15.90 -17.88
CA CYS A 190 -18.20 -15.11 -17.58
C CYS A 190 -18.15 -13.77 -18.31
N ARG A 191 -18.49 -13.69 -19.59
CA ARG A 191 -18.68 -12.41 -20.30
C ARG A 191 -19.84 -11.65 -19.65
N THR A 192 -19.58 -10.84 -18.63
CA THR A 192 -20.62 -9.98 -18.08
C THR A 192 -20.86 -8.92 -19.13
N ALA A 193 -22.06 -8.93 -19.73
CA ALA A 193 -22.56 -7.78 -20.44
C ALA A 193 -22.56 -6.60 -19.46
N THR A 194 -21.76 -5.58 -19.73
CA THR A 194 -21.69 -4.37 -18.91
C THR A 194 -23.04 -3.66 -18.89
N GLY A 195 -23.54 -3.34 -17.69
CA GLY A 195 -24.58 -2.35 -17.46
C GLY A 195 -25.04 -2.37 -15.99
N PRO A 196 -25.10 -1.23 -15.28
CA PRO A 196 -25.81 -1.17 -14.01
C PRO A 196 -27.28 -1.53 -14.28
N THR A 197 -27.82 -2.51 -13.56
CA THR A 197 -29.25 -2.79 -13.57
C THR A 197 -29.97 -1.49 -13.16
N PRO A 198 -30.78 -0.87 -14.03
CA PRO A 198 -31.57 0.27 -13.61
C PRO A 198 -32.48 -0.15 -12.43
N PRO A 199 -32.68 0.71 -11.43
CA PRO A 199 -33.58 0.39 -10.33
C PRO A 199 -34.95 0.02 -10.89
N PRO A 200 -35.67 -0.95 -10.29
CA PRO A 200 -37.02 -1.28 -10.73
C PRO A 200 -37.85 0.00 -10.72
N ALA A 201 -38.41 0.33 -11.88
CA ALA A 201 -39.29 1.47 -12.06
C ALA A 201 -40.34 1.45 -10.94
N ALA A 202 -40.37 2.50 -10.13
CA ALA A 202 -41.39 2.69 -9.12
C ALA A 202 -42.76 2.60 -9.81
N VAL A 203 -43.52 1.57 -9.45
CA VAL A 203 -44.95 1.52 -9.75
C VAL A 203 -45.57 2.67 -8.98
N HIS A 204 -45.84 3.78 -9.67
CA HIS A 204 -46.74 4.81 -9.17
C HIS A 204 -48.11 4.15 -8.93
N ARG A 205 -48.43 3.90 -7.65
CA ARG A 205 -49.82 3.74 -7.23
C ARG A 205 -50.45 5.13 -7.23
N ASP A 206 -51.26 5.37 -8.25
CA ASP A 206 -52.18 6.49 -8.33
C ASP A 206 -53.29 6.25 -7.28
N GLU A 207 -53.12 6.80 -6.08
CA GLU A 207 -54.16 6.75 -5.04
C GLU A 207 -55.05 7.97 -5.20
N ARG A 208 -56.11 7.79 -5.98
CA ARG A 208 -57.25 8.70 -6.08
C ARG A 208 -58.00 8.68 -4.74
N VAL A 209 -57.82 9.72 -3.94
CA VAL A 209 -58.63 9.98 -2.74
C VAL A 209 -60.00 10.49 -3.20
N GLU A 210 -61.03 9.66 -3.10
CA GLU A 210 -62.43 10.09 -3.18
C GLU A 210 -62.88 10.65 -1.83
N VAL A 211 -63.32 11.90 -1.87
CA VAL A 211 -63.93 12.68 -0.79
C VAL A 211 -65.38 12.23 -0.61
N ARG A 212 -65.78 11.87 0.62
CA ARG A 212 -67.17 11.90 1.08
C ARG A 212 -67.26 12.25 2.55
#